data_AF-A0A367YJP0-F1
#
_entry.id   AF-A0A367YJP0-F1
#
_cell.length_a   1.000
_cell.length_b   1.000
_cell.length_c   1.000
_cell.angle_alpha   90.00
_cell.angle_beta   90.00
_cell.angle_gamma   90.00
#
_symmetry.space_group_name_H-M   'P 1'
#
loop_
_entity.id
_entity.type
_entity.pdbx_description
1 polymer ?
#
loop_
_entity_poly.entity_id
_entity_poly.type
_entity_poly.pdbx_seq_one_letter_code
_entity_poly.pdbx_strand_id
1 'polypeptide(L)'
;MSDRLTQLQICLDQLIQQFNATINYVNTNSEPSLLDEDEPNSYSNMAANAPVPQAQQQQQAQQQQAPAQAQQSQQQSPAAQAQQSQGQSNSGGSKNAATPVQEEANFDNTVNELSTDLILKSRQINMLIDSLPGIGVSPEDQLSMIYELSADLKLVEEERIAKIKEKDALLKVLERLIADVATGISDTRM
;
A
#
# COMPACT_ATOMS: atom_id res chain seq x y z
N MET A 1 6.93 -4.27 23.15
CA MET A 1 6.36 -3.98 21.81
C MET A 1 5.51 -2.71 21.92
N SER A 2 6.11 -1.51 21.78
CA SER A 2 5.35 -0.25 21.90
C SER A 2 4.74 0.22 20.56
N ASP A 3 5.03 -0.49 19.48
CA ASP A 3 4.82 -0.04 18.10
C ASP A 3 3.36 -0.02 17.63
N ARG A 4 2.40 -0.35 18.50
CA ARG A 4 0.96 -0.28 18.20
C ARG A 4 0.48 1.15 17.95
N LEU A 5 1.06 2.14 18.63
CA LEU A 5 0.72 3.55 18.40
C LEU A 5 1.26 4.04 17.04
N THR A 6 2.49 3.65 16.68
CA THR A 6 3.06 3.90 15.33
C THR A 6 2.23 3.22 14.25
N GLN A 7 1.83 1.96 14.48
CA GLN A 7 1.00 1.19 13.56
C GLN A 7 -0.39 1.81 13.38
N LEU A 8 -1.00 2.33 14.45
CA LEU A 8 -2.27 3.05 14.38
C LEU A 8 -2.14 4.33 13.54
N GLN A 9 -1.06 5.11 13.71
CA GLN A 9 -0.76 6.28 12.87
C GLN A 9 -0.61 5.88 11.39
N ILE A 10 0.19 4.86 11.10
CA ILE A 10 0.40 4.36 9.72
C ILE A 10 -0.92 3.87 9.10
N CYS A 11 -1.77 3.19 9.86
CA CYS A 11 -3.09 2.76 9.37
C CYS A 11 -4.05 3.94 9.12
N LEU A 12 -4.00 5.00 9.93
CA LEU A 12 -4.77 6.23 9.71
C LEU A 12 -4.28 6.98 8.46
N ASP A 13 -2.96 7.11 8.29
CA ASP A 13 -2.35 7.78 7.13
C ASP A 13 -2.66 7.02 5.83
N GLN A 14 -2.65 5.68 5.85
CA GLN A 14 -3.10 4.84 4.74
C GLN A 14 -4.58 5.04 4.42
N LEU A 15 -5.45 5.06 5.44
CA LEU A 15 -6.89 5.26 5.26
C LEU A 15 -7.19 6.62 4.62
N ILE A 16 -6.46 7.69 4.98
CA ILE A 16 -6.61 9.03 4.39
C ILE A 16 -6.17 9.02 2.91
N GLN A 17 -5.06 8.35 2.59
CA GLN A 17 -4.60 8.19 1.20
C GLN A 17 -5.62 7.41 0.35
N GLN A 18 -6.19 6.34 0.91
CA GLN A 18 -7.21 5.53 0.26
C GLN A 18 -8.51 6.32 0.03
N PHE A 19 -8.98 7.08 1.03
CA PHE A 19 -10.12 8.00 0.85
C PHE A 19 -9.89 8.98 -0.30
N ASN A 20 -8.72 9.61 -0.39
CA ASN A 20 -8.42 10.53 -1.48
C ASN A 20 -8.38 9.82 -2.84
N ALA A 21 -7.76 8.65 -2.92
CA ALA A 21 -7.74 7.83 -4.13
C ALA A 21 -9.14 7.42 -4.60
N THR A 22 -10.01 6.95 -3.69
CA THR A 22 -11.41 6.58 -4.00
C THR A 22 -12.21 7.79 -4.50
N ILE A 23 -12.10 8.94 -3.85
CA ILE A 23 -12.82 10.16 -4.26
C ILE A 23 -12.34 10.64 -5.63
N ASN A 24 -11.02 10.63 -5.88
CA ASN A 24 -10.46 11.00 -7.18
C ASN A 24 -10.89 10.01 -8.28
N TYR A 25 -10.90 8.70 -8.00
CA TYR A 25 -11.34 7.66 -8.93
C TYR A 25 -12.82 7.84 -9.31
N VAL A 26 -13.71 8.00 -8.32
CA VAL A 26 -15.13 8.29 -8.56
C VAL A 26 -15.28 9.56 -9.41
N ASN A 27 -14.65 10.67 -9.02
CA ASN A 27 -14.75 11.96 -9.71
C ASN A 27 -14.10 12.00 -11.12
N THR A 28 -13.38 10.95 -11.55
CA THR A 28 -12.79 10.87 -12.90
C THR A 28 -13.32 9.74 -13.77
N ASN A 29 -14.02 8.75 -13.18
CA ASN A 29 -14.53 7.57 -13.89
C ASN A 29 -16.05 7.38 -13.72
N SER A 30 -16.75 8.23 -12.96
CA SER A 30 -18.21 8.26 -12.96
C SER A 30 -18.73 8.76 -14.30
N GLU A 31 -19.48 7.94 -15.02
CA GLU A 31 -20.17 8.40 -16.23
C GLU A 31 -21.28 9.40 -15.88
N PRO A 32 -21.54 10.41 -16.75
CA PRO A 32 -22.63 11.35 -16.53
C PRO A 32 -23.98 10.65 -16.77
N SER A 33 -24.73 10.40 -15.68
CA SER A 33 -26.09 9.85 -15.72
C SER A 33 -27.01 10.65 -16.67
N LEU A 34 -27.92 9.92 -17.30
CA LEU A 34 -28.90 10.46 -18.25
C LEU A 34 -29.90 11.37 -17.52
N LEU A 35 -30.28 12.47 -18.17
CA LEU A 35 -31.23 13.43 -17.59
C LEU A 35 -32.68 12.92 -17.65
N ASP A 36 -32.97 12.11 -18.67
CA ASP A 36 -34.19 11.33 -18.81
C ASP A 36 -33.82 9.83 -18.82
N GLU A 37 -34.11 9.10 -17.74
CA GLU A 37 -33.80 7.67 -17.58
C GLU A 37 -34.77 6.76 -18.39
N ASP A 38 -36.03 7.17 -18.55
CA ASP A 38 -37.08 6.40 -19.25
C ASP A 38 -36.88 6.36 -20.79
N GLU A 39 -36.20 7.35 -21.38
CA GLU A 39 -35.89 7.41 -22.81
C GLU A 39 -34.40 7.73 -23.06
N PRO A 40 -33.52 6.72 -23.25
CA PRO A 40 -32.08 6.95 -23.43
C PRO A 40 -31.72 7.77 -24.69
N ASN A 41 -32.63 7.84 -25.68
CA ASN A 41 -32.50 8.67 -26.88
C ASN A 41 -33.22 10.05 -26.78
N SER A 42 -33.62 10.49 -25.58
CA SER A 42 -34.20 11.82 -25.36
C SER A 42 -33.30 12.92 -25.93
N TYR A 43 -33.92 13.98 -26.46
CA TYR A 43 -33.21 15.17 -26.94
C TYR A 43 -32.33 15.80 -25.86
N SER A 44 -32.70 15.68 -24.58
CA SER A 44 -31.88 16.10 -23.43
C SER A 44 -30.54 15.38 -23.40
N ASN A 45 -30.58 14.05 -23.49
CA ASN A 45 -29.42 13.15 -23.40
C ASN A 45 -28.51 13.30 -24.64
N MET A 46 -29.11 13.42 -25.83
CA MET A 46 -28.35 13.61 -27.08
C MET A 46 -27.75 15.02 -27.21
N ALA A 47 -28.33 16.05 -26.57
CA ALA A 47 -27.74 17.37 -26.48
C ALA A 47 -26.55 17.43 -25.50
N ALA A 48 -26.62 16.69 -24.38
CA ALA A 48 -25.52 16.59 -23.42
C ALA A 48 -24.27 15.91 -24.02
N ASN A 49 -24.47 14.89 -24.87
CA ASN A 49 -23.40 14.16 -25.57
C ASN A 49 -22.97 14.78 -26.92
N ALA A 50 -23.41 15.98 -27.26
CA ALA A 50 -23.09 16.61 -28.55
C ALA A 50 -21.66 17.21 -28.57
N PRO A 51 -20.79 16.85 -29.55
CA PRO A 51 -19.46 17.45 -29.69
C PRO A 51 -19.50 18.97 -29.89
N VAL A 52 -18.63 19.70 -29.19
CA VAL A 52 -18.67 21.16 -29.14
C VAL A 52 -18.45 21.84 -30.51
N PRO A 53 -19.12 22.98 -30.83
CA PRO A 53 -19.31 23.42 -32.22
C PRO A 53 -18.07 23.90 -32.99
N GLN A 54 -16.88 23.93 -32.40
CA GLN A 54 -15.66 24.46 -33.04
C GLN A 54 -15.13 23.59 -34.20
N ALA A 55 -15.51 22.30 -34.26
CA ALA A 55 -15.05 21.40 -35.33
C ALA A 55 -15.72 21.66 -36.69
N GLN A 56 -16.91 22.28 -36.73
CA GLN A 56 -17.78 22.20 -37.92
C GLN A 56 -17.60 23.34 -38.94
N GLN A 57 -16.83 24.39 -38.62
CA GLN A 57 -16.63 25.54 -39.53
C GLN A 57 -15.56 25.35 -40.61
N GLN A 58 -14.64 24.38 -40.49
CA GLN A 58 -13.54 24.25 -41.46
C GLN A 58 -13.89 23.46 -42.74
N GLN A 59 -15.02 22.74 -42.79
CA GLN A 59 -15.30 21.81 -43.90
C GLN A 59 -16.04 22.45 -45.10
N GLN A 60 -16.42 23.73 -45.05
CA GLN A 60 -17.11 24.43 -46.15
C GLN A 60 -16.21 25.25 -47.09
N ALA A 61 -14.91 25.39 -46.79
CA ALA A 61 -14.02 26.29 -47.55
C ALA A 61 -13.30 25.65 -48.76
N GLN A 62 -13.50 24.35 -49.04
CA GLN A 62 -12.62 23.59 -49.94
C GLN A 62 -13.20 23.31 -51.35
N GLN A 63 -13.95 24.26 -51.92
CA GLN A 63 -14.31 24.24 -53.35
C GLN A 63 -14.09 25.59 -54.05
N GLN A 64 -12.82 25.96 -54.26
CA GLN A 64 -12.36 26.36 -55.62
C GLN A 64 -10.84 26.50 -55.74
N GLN A 65 -10.35 26.09 -56.92
CA GLN A 65 -9.10 26.48 -57.59
C GLN A 65 -7.73 26.10 -56.96
N ALA A 66 -7.01 25.30 -57.73
CA ALA A 66 -5.55 25.17 -57.77
C ALA A 66 -5.11 25.39 -59.25
N PRO A 67 -3.81 25.36 -59.63
CA PRO A 67 -2.57 25.29 -58.84
C PRO A 67 -1.48 26.34 -59.24
N ALA A 68 -0.35 26.45 -58.51
CA ALA A 68 1.02 26.56 -59.07
C ALA A 68 2.17 26.77 -58.04
N GLN A 69 3.20 25.91 -58.13
CA GLN A 69 4.66 26.16 -58.05
C GLN A 69 5.36 26.88 -56.86
N ALA A 70 6.02 26.04 -56.03
CA ALA A 70 7.50 25.93 -55.85
C ALA A 70 8.33 26.77 -54.82
N GLN A 71 9.17 26.02 -54.07
CA GLN A 71 10.52 26.37 -53.52
C GLN A 71 10.64 27.39 -52.35
N GLN A 72 11.57 27.29 -51.36
CA GLN A 72 12.56 26.24 -51.01
C GLN A 72 13.16 26.42 -49.57
N SER A 73 13.58 25.32 -48.90
CA SER A 73 14.59 25.23 -47.79
C SER A 73 14.32 25.96 -46.44
N GLN A 74 14.82 25.57 -45.24
CA GLN A 74 15.58 24.45 -44.61
C GLN A 74 15.45 24.64 -43.04
N GLN A 75 15.97 23.92 -42.04
CA GLN A 75 16.83 22.72 -41.74
C GLN A 75 16.55 22.31 -40.23
N GLN A 76 17.08 21.28 -39.54
CA GLN A 76 17.94 20.12 -39.84
C GLN A 76 17.54 18.83 -39.04
N SER A 77 18.27 18.42 -37.99
CA SER A 77 18.33 17.07 -37.35
C SER A 77 19.15 17.12 -36.01
N PRO A 78 19.59 16.04 -35.29
CA PRO A 78 19.46 14.58 -35.52
C PRO A 78 19.28 13.59 -34.31
N ALA A 79 18.86 12.35 -34.65
CA ALA A 79 19.22 11.02 -34.06
C ALA A 79 18.80 10.65 -32.60
N ALA A 80 18.71 9.36 -32.20
CA ALA A 80 19.13 8.09 -32.84
C ALA A 80 18.25 6.85 -32.50
N GLN A 81 18.15 5.90 -33.46
CA GLN A 81 18.16 4.40 -33.37
C GLN A 81 17.34 3.61 -32.30
N ALA A 82 16.84 2.38 -32.54
CA ALA A 82 16.58 1.59 -33.76
C ALA A 82 15.83 0.26 -33.42
N GLN A 83 15.23 -0.41 -34.44
CA GLN A 83 15.25 -1.87 -34.73
C GLN A 83 13.93 -2.43 -35.34
N GLN A 84 14.07 -3.41 -36.24
CA GLN A 84 13.01 -4.19 -36.93
C GLN A 84 13.03 -5.66 -36.37
N SER A 85 12.12 -6.61 -36.68
CA SER A 85 11.36 -6.82 -37.93
C SER A 85 10.15 -7.78 -37.79
N GLN A 86 9.23 -7.64 -38.78
CA GLN A 86 8.34 -8.66 -39.38
C GLN A 86 7.37 -9.51 -38.53
N GLY A 87 6.08 -9.42 -38.88
CA GLY A 87 4.99 -10.27 -38.40
C GLY A 87 3.66 -9.91 -39.09
N GLN A 88 3.60 -9.94 -40.42
CA GLN A 88 2.50 -9.38 -41.21
C GLN A 88 1.39 -10.39 -41.52
N SER A 89 0.22 -10.21 -40.90
CA SER A 89 -1.06 -10.81 -41.30
C SER A 89 -2.17 -9.78 -41.10
N ASN A 90 -2.78 -9.29 -42.18
CA ASN A 90 -3.75 -8.19 -42.13
C ASN A 90 -5.15 -8.65 -42.56
N SER A 91 -6.11 -8.68 -41.63
CA SER A 91 -7.53 -8.87 -41.94
C SER A 91 -8.44 -8.32 -40.84
N GLY A 92 -9.30 -7.36 -41.18
CA GLY A 92 -10.49 -7.00 -40.40
C GLY A 92 -10.22 -6.33 -39.04
N GLY A 93 -10.25 -5.00 -39.01
CA GLY A 93 -10.18 -4.26 -37.75
C GLY A 93 -11.46 -4.40 -36.92
N SER A 94 -11.48 -5.32 -35.95
CA SER A 94 -12.47 -5.29 -34.87
C SER A 94 -11.99 -4.32 -33.79
N LYS A 95 -12.26 -3.01 -33.99
CA LYS A 95 -12.44 -2.12 -32.85
C LYS A 95 -13.74 -2.56 -32.18
N ASN A 96 -13.65 -3.51 -31.25
CA ASN A 96 -14.78 -3.82 -30.39
C ASN A 96 -15.14 -2.52 -29.66
N ALA A 97 -16.33 -1.99 -29.92
CA ALA A 97 -16.94 -1.09 -28.97
C ALA A 97 -17.12 -1.89 -27.67
N ALA A 98 -16.48 -1.45 -26.59
CA ALA A 98 -16.97 -1.81 -25.27
C ALA A 98 -18.42 -1.30 -25.21
N THR A 99 -19.34 -2.16 -24.78
CA THR A 99 -20.70 -1.71 -24.49
C THR A 99 -20.61 -0.85 -23.21
N PRO A 100 -21.23 0.34 -23.10
CA PRO A 100 -21.10 1.19 -21.91
C PRO A 100 -21.43 0.45 -20.61
N VAL A 101 -22.43 -0.44 -20.65
CA VAL A 101 -22.80 -1.39 -19.58
C VAL A 101 -21.63 -2.23 -19.03
N GLN A 102 -20.56 -2.44 -19.80
CA GLN A 102 -19.34 -3.11 -19.34
C GLN A 102 -18.39 -2.17 -18.60
N GLU A 103 -18.35 -0.89 -18.95
CA GLU A 103 -17.52 0.13 -18.31
C GLU A 103 -18.18 0.58 -16.99
N GLU A 104 -19.50 0.79 -16.97
CA GLU A 104 -20.32 0.94 -15.77
C GLU A 104 -20.15 -0.23 -14.78
N ALA A 105 -20.31 -1.48 -15.26
CA ALA A 105 -20.15 -2.65 -14.39
C ALA A 105 -18.72 -2.81 -13.85
N ASN A 106 -17.69 -2.40 -14.59
CA ASN A 106 -16.31 -2.38 -14.10
C ASN A 106 -16.09 -1.28 -13.05
N PHE A 107 -16.69 -0.10 -13.23
CA PHE A 107 -16.69 0.98 -12.24
C PHE A 107 -17.33 0.55 -10.93
N ASP A 108 -18.55 0.01 -10.96
CA ASP A 108 -19.27 -0.45 -9.75
C ASP A 108 -18.51 -1.56 -9.01
N ASN A 109 -17.93 -2.53 -9.73
CA ASN A 109 -17.09 -3.56 -9.11
C ASN A 109 -15.86 -2.95 -8.42
N THR A 110 -15.22 -1.96 -9.07
CA THR A 110 -14.04 -1.26 -8.50
C THR A 110 -14.41 -0.44 -7.26
N VAL A 111 -15.52 0.30 -7.30
CA VAL A 111 -16.03 1.08 -6.15
C VAL A 111 -16.37 0.15 -4.98
N ASN A 112 -16.96 -1.03 -5.24
CA ASN A 112 -17.23 -2.03 -4.20
C ASN A 112 -15.95 -2.65 -3.61
N GLU A 113 -14.90 -2.89 -4.40
CA GLU A 113 -13.60 -3.36 -3.88
C GLU A 113 -12.94 -2.31 -2.98
N LEU A 114 -12.82 -1.06 -3.44
CA LEU A 114 -12.24 0.05 -2.67
C LEU A 114 -13.04 0.33 -1.37
N SER A 115 -14.37 0.25 -1.43
CA SER A 115 -15.24 0.38 -0.25
C SER A 115 -15.05 -0.78 0.74
N THR A 116 -14.81 -2.00 0.23
CA THR A 116 -14.58 -3.18 1.06
C THR A 116 -13.25 -3.10 1.81
N ASP A 117 -12.15 -2.72 1.16
CA ASP A 117 -10.88 -2.53 1.86
C ASP A 117 -10.98 -1.40 2.89
N LEU A 118 -11.64 -0.28 2.57
CA LEU A 118 -11.86 0.82 3.52
C LEU A 118 -12.62 0.37 4.79
N ILE A 119 -13.62 -0.50 4.65
CA ILE A 119 -14.34 -1.10 5.79
C ILE A 119 -13.43 -2.05 6.59
N LEU A 120 -12.59 -2.85 5.91
CA LEU A 120 -11.63 -3.74 6.56
C LEU A 120 -10.53 -2.96 7.30
N LYS A 121 -10.02 -1.86 6.74
CA LYS A 121 -9.09 -0.91 7.35
C LYS A 121 -9.70 -0.25 8.59
N SER A 122 -10.94 0.20 8.50
CA SER A 122 -11.68 0.75 9.66
C SER A 122 -11.80 -0.29 10.78
N ARG A 123 -12.14 -1.55 10.46
CA ARG A 123 -12.14 -2.65 11.44
C ARG A 123 -10.75 -2.92 12.03
N GLN A 124 -9.70 -2.91 11.21
CA GLN A 124 -8.32 -3.08 11.65
C GLN A 124 -7.89 -1.97 12.62
N ILE A 125 -8.27 -0.72 12.36
CA ILE A 125 -8.02 0.43 13.23
C ILE A 125 -8.69 0.26 14.59
N ASN A 126 -9.96 -0.17 14.64
CA ASN A 126 -10.64 -0.46 15.90
C ASN A 126 -9.93 -1.58 16.68
N MET A 127 -9.60 -2.71 16.03
CA MET A 127 -8.83 -3.81 16.65
C MET A 127 -7.46 -3.36 17.16
N LEU A 128 -6.81 -2.39 16.50
CA LEU A 128 -5.54 -1.82 16.97
C LEU A 128 -5.73 -0.95 18.21
N ILE A 129 -6.79 -0.12 18.26
CA ILE A 129 -7.17 0.69 19.43
C ILE A 129 -7.47 -0.21 20.64
N ASP A 130 -8.29 -1.24 20.46
CA ASP A 130 -8.61 -2.24 21.50
C ASP A 130 -7.36 -2.98 22.01
N SER A 131 -6.31 -3.07 21.19
CA SER A 131 -5.03 -3.71 21.53
C SER A 131 -3.96 -2.78 22.12
N LEU A 132 -4.27 -1.49 22.35
CA LEU A 132 -3.29 -0.53 22.86
C LEU A 132 -2.89 -0.86 24.31
N PRO A 133 -1.59 -1.07 24.61
CA PRO A 133 -1.15 -1.39 25.95
C PRO A 133 -1.39 -0.20 26.90
N GLY A 134 -2.05 -0.46 28.03
CA GLY A 134 -2.39 0.56 29.03
C GLY A 134 -3.67 1.36 28.74
N ILE A 135 -4.43 1.05 27.68
CA ILE A 135 -5.72 1.69 27.42
C ILE A 135 -6.67 1.47 28.61
N GLY A 136 -7.29 2.55 29.10
CA GLY A 136 -8.19 2.54 30.26
C GLY A 136 -7.53 2.47 31.65
N VAL A 137 -6.20 2.32 31.74
CA VAL A 137 -5.47 2.29 33.03
C VAL A 137 -5.04 3.71 33.42
N SER A 138 -5.24 4.13 34.68
CA SER A 138 -4.85 5.49 35.10
C SER A 138 -3.32 5.65 35.19
N PRO A 139 -2.78 6.88 35.05
CA PRO A 139 -1.35 7.12 35.21
C PRO A 139 -0.81 6.74 36.60
N GLU A 140 -1.63 6.85 37.65
CA GLU A 140 -1.25 6.49 39.01
C GLU A 140 -1.12 4.97 39.17
N ASP A 141 -2.06 4.20 38.61
CA ASP A 141 -1.99 2.73 38.61
C ASP A 141 -0.77 2.23 37.80
N GLN A 142 -0.47 2.90 36.68
CA GLN A 142 0.72 2.61 35.87
C GLN A 142 2.02 2.88 36.65
N LEU A 143 2.10 4.01 37.38
CA LEU A 143 3.27 4.34 38.21
C LEU A 143 3.40 3.37 39.39
N SER A 144 2.31 3.02 40.07
CA SER A 144 2.29 2.03 41.14
C SER A 144 2.81 0.67 40.67
N MET A 145 2.31 0.19 39.52
CA MET A 145 2.77 -1.05 38.88
C MET A 145 4.25 -1.00 38.48
N ILE A 146 4.76 0.16 38.02
CA ILE A 146 6.19 0.35 37.74
C ILE A 146 7.02 0.23 39.03
N TYR A 147 6.57 0.82 40.14
CA TYR A 147 7.28 0.71 41.42
C TYR A 147 7.28 -0.73 41.96
N GLU A 148 6.15 -1.43 41.91
CA GLU A 148 6.02 -2.85 42.31
C GLU A 148 6.95 -3.75 41.48
N LEU A 149 6.87 -3.67 40.14
CA LEU A 149 7.76 -4.41 39.23
C LEU A 149 9.25 -4.07 39.43
N SER A 150 9.58 -2.84 39.82
CA SER A 150 10.98 -2.45 40.11
C SER A 150 11.51 -3.05 41.42
N ALA A 151 10.63 -3.25 42.41
CA ALA A 151 10.98 -3.91 43.66
C ALA A 151 11.16 -5.43 43.44
N ASP A 152 10.25 -6.06 42.71
CA ASP A 152 10.33 -7.48 42.36
C ASP A 152 11.57 -7.81 41.52
N LEU A 153 11.88 -6.99 40.50
CA LEU A 153 13.11 -7.15 39.70
C LEU A 153 14.38 -7.09 40.57
N LYS A 154 14.38 -6.23 41.60
CA LYS A 154 15.51 -6.14 42.52
C LYS A 154 15.64 -7.40 43.39
N LEU A 155 14.54 -7.93 43.91
CA LEU A 155 14.54 -9.16 44.70
C LEU A 155 15.00 -10.37 43.88
N VAL A 156 14.52 -10.49 42.63
CA VAL A 156 14.91 -11.56 41.69
C VAL A 156 16.39 -11.45 41.31
N GLU A 157 16.94 -10.25 41.13
CA GLU A 157 18.38 -10.08 40.87
C GLU A 157 19.23 -10.39 42.12
N GLU A 158 18.77 -10.05 43.32
CA GLU A 158 19.44 -10.45 44.58
C GLU A 158 19.45 -11.98 44.77
N GLU A 159 18.36 -12.70 44.47
CA GLU A 159 18.34 -14.17 44.44
C GLU A 159 19.27 -14.72 43.35
N ARG A 160 19.22 -14.17 42.13
CA ARG A 160 20.09 -14.58 41.01
C ARG A 160 21.57 -14.45 41.37
N ILE A 161 21.96 -13.36 42.03
CA ILE A 161 23.33 -13.15 42.53
C ILE A 161 23.69 -14.18 43.61
N ALA A 162 22.77 -14.55 44.51
CA ALA A 162 22.99 -15.61 45.49
C ALA A 162 23.20 -16.99 44.82
N LYS A 163 22.35 -17.34 43.85
CA LYS A 163 22.45 -18.61 43.09
C LYS A 163 23.72 -18.70 42.24
N ILE A 164 24.18 -17.58 41.67
CA ILE A 164 25.49 -17.51 40.99
C ILE A 164 26.64 -17.80 41.98
N LYS A 165 26.63 -17.21 43.18
CA LYS A 165 27.64 -17.47 44.23
C LYS A 165 27.65 -18.94 44.69
N GLU A 166 26.47 -19.54 44.91
CA GLU A 166 26.35 -20.98 45.22
C GLU A 166 26.96 -21.84 44.10
N LYS A 167 26.59 -21.55 42.85
CA LYS A 167 27.13 -22.25 41.67
C LYS A 167 28.64 -22.09 41.55
N ASP A 168 29.20 -20.91 41.77
CA ASP A 168 30.65 -20.66 41.70
C ASP A 168 31.43 -21.36 42.83
N ALA A 169 30.84 -21.48 44.03
CA ALA A 169 31.42 -22.25 45.12
C ALA A 169 31.45 -23.75 44.80
N LEU A 170 30.35 -24.31 44.30
CA LEU A 170 30.27 -25.72 43.89
C LEU A 170 31.20 -26.03 42.70
N LEU A 171 31.32 -25.11 41.74
CA LEU A 171 32.21 -25.25 40.59
C LEU A 171 33.68 -25.36 41.04
N LYS A 172 34.13 -24.53 41.99
CA LYS A 172 35.49 -24.61 42.57
C LYS A 172 35.76 -25.92 43.32
N VAL A 173 34.74 -26.49 43.97
CA VAL A 173 34.85 -27.81 44.60
C VAL A 173 35.02 -28.90 43.54
N LEU A 174 34.26 -28.83 42.44
CA LEU A 174 34.38 -29.76 41.31
C LEU A 174 35.74 -29.64 40.60
N GLU A 175 36.22 -28.43 40.32
CA GLU A 175 37.57 -28.16 39.77
C GLU A 175 38.65 -28.80 40.64
N ARG A 176 38.55 -28.66 41.96
CA ARG A 176 39.48 -29.28 42.91
C ARG A 176 39.42 -30.80 42.85
N LEU A 177 38.24 -31.41 42.87
CA LEU A 177 38.11 -32.88 42.77
C LEU A 177 38.68 -33.41 41.45
N ILE A 178 38.49 -32.68 40.35
CA ILE A 178 39.09 -33.03 39.04
C ILE A 178 40.62 -32.93 39.09
N ALA A 179 41.18 -31.90 39.72
CA ALA A 179 42.63 -31.74 39.88
C ALA A 179 43.25 -32.82 40.80
N ASP A 180 42.61 -33.11 41.94
CA ASP A 180 43.06 -34.13 42.89
C ASP A 180 43.03 -35.53 42.22
N VAL A 181 42.00 -35.84 41.42
CA VAL A 181 41.92 -37.08 40.62
C VAL A 181 42.95 -37.13 39.50
N ALA A 182 43.16 -36.04 38.75
CA ALA A 182 44.15 -35.97 37.67
C ALA A 182 45.59 -36.15 38.19
N THR A 183 45.88 -35.60 39.37
CA THR A 183 47.16 -35.78 40.07
C THR A 183 47.31 -37.24 40.52
N GLY A 184 46.30 -37.81 41.21
CA GLY A 184 46.35 -39.22 41.64
C GLY A 184 46.51 -40.23 40.50
N ILE A 185 45.89 -39.99 39.33
CA ILE A 185 46.09 -40.81 38.12
C ILE A 185 47.51 -40.65 37.55
N SER A 186 48.10 -39.46 37.66
CA SER A 186 49.47 -39.19 37.21
C SER A 186 50.50 -39.87 38.12
N ASP A 187 50.34 -39.74 39.43
CA ASP A 187 51.21 -40.35 40.44
C ASP A 187 51.12 -41.89 40.46
N THR A 188 49.97 -42.46 40.08
CA THR A 188 49.78 -43.92 39.94
C THR A 188 50.36 -44.47 38.61
N ARG A 189 50.82 -43.60 37.71
CA ARG A 189 51.32 -43.96 36.37
C ARG A 189 52.83 -43.75 36.18
N MET A 190 53.49 -43.09 37.13
CA MET A 190 54.95 -43.00 37.26
C MET A 190 55.54 -44.25 37.91
#